data_AF-A0A0T0MA03-F1
#
_entry.id   AF-A0A0T0MA03-F1
#
_cell.length_a   1.000
_cell.length_b   1.000
_cell.length_c   1.000
_cell.angle_alpha   90.00
_cell.angle_beta   90.00
_cell.angle_gamma   90.00
#
_symmetry.space_group_name_H-M   'P 1'
#
loop_
_entity.id
_entity.type
_entity.pdbx_description
1 polymer ?
#
loop_
_entity_poly.entity_id
_entity_poly.type
_entity_poly.pdbx_seq_one_letter_code
_entity_poly.pdbx_strand_id
1 'polypeptide(L)'
;MAMADFKKYITIKITVIFILMSCEKNTINGQTNTISLEKKEQMKKRDNYSDKKFDIKKYEKQISENPTYQSFIRASDETEVEQYYILKEEYDFKAYEQKYVDSYIEKETDKNGFITFYSFYQDGKIKETEFHFSEIEYGVWKKYDTDGFIISEINKDENYPFSLLKVIEFANKKGRDSIKGGGTFSRNFSQTHKKYVYNVELYLRNNKDPHTQIYTLDAADGKILEQERKGIPRIVL
;
A
#
# COMPACT_ATOMS: atom_id res chain seq x y z
N MET A 1 2.82 45.34 -0.61
CA MET A 1 1.38 45.66 -0.48
C MET A 1 0.64 44.94 -1.59
N ALA A 2 0.27 43.68 -1.34
CA ALA A 2 -0.61 42.83 -2.15
C ALA A 2 -0.77 41.49 -1.40
N MET A 3 -1.52 41.52 -0.30
CA MET A 3 -1.97 40.34 0.45
C MET A 3 -3.45 40.58 0.74
N ALA A 4 -4.28 40.48 -0.30
CA ALA A 4 -5.70 40.77 -0.14
C ALA A 4 -6.62 40.12 -1.19
N ASP A 5 -6.24 38.99 -1.82
CA ASP A 5 -7.10 38.41 -2.88
C ASP A 5 -7.26 36.88 -2.84
N PHE A 6 -7.18 36.26 -1.67
CA PHE A 6 -7.44 34.81 -1.54
C PHE A 6 -8.56 34.44 -0.54
N LYS A 7 -9.41 35.40 -0.18
CA LYS A 7 -10.51 35.23 0.81
C LYS A 7 -11.91 35.22 0.21
N LYS A 8 -12.06 34.84 -1.05
CA LYS A 8 -13.37 34.66 -1.69
C LYS A 8 -13.36 33.39 -2.51
N TYR A 9 -13.59 32.24 -1.91
CA TYR A 9 -14.32 31.11 -2.50
C TYR A 9 -14.57 30.09 -1.39
N ILE A 10 -15.70 29.40 -1.46
CA ILE A 10 -16.22 28.38 -0.53
C ILE A 10 -17.12 28.98 0.59
N THR A 11 -18.25 29.55 0.18
CA THR A 11 -19.48 29.55 0.99
C THR A 11 -20.32 28.36 0.52
N ILE A 12 -20.06 27.16 1.06
CA ILE A 12 -20.93 26.00 0.82
C ILE A 12 -22.15 26.12 1.72
N LYS A 13 -23.31 26.40 1.12
CA LYS A 13 -24.62 26.31 1.77
C LYS A 13 -24.96 24.84 2.00
N ILE A 14 -24.85 24.36 3.23
CA ILE A 14 -25.37 23.06 3.64
C ILE A 14 -26.85 23.24 3.99
N THR A 15 -27.72 22.86 3.06
CA THR A 15 -29.15 22.73 3.31
C THR A 15 -29.39 21.40 4.01
N VAL A 16 -29.61 21.42 5.33
CA VAL A 16 -30.02 20.24 6.11
C VAL A 16 -31.51 20.05 5.91
N ILE A 17 -31.90 19.03 5.13
CA ILE A 17 -33.28 18.56 5.02
C ILE A 17 -33.53 17.58 6.17
N PHE A 18 -34.25 18.03 7.19
CA PHE A 18 -34.86 17.19 8.21
C PHE A 18 -36.12 16.53 7.63
N ILE A 19 -36.07 15.24 7.33
CA ILE A 19 -37.27 14.41 7.17
C ILE A 19 -37.40 13.56 8.43
N LEU A 20 -38.39 13.93 9.23
CA LEU A 20 -39.00 13.11 10.26
C LEU A 20 -39.69 11.91 9.59
N MET A 21 -39.24 10.70 9.91
CA MET A 21 -40.10 9.52 9.82
C MET A 21 -40.29 8.93 11.21
N SER A 22 -41.55 8.93 11.59
CA SER A 22 -42.09 8.42 12.84
C SER A 22 -41.87 6.92 12.98
N CYS A 23 -41.73 6.54 14.25
CA CYS A 23 -41.76 5.21 14.80
C CYS A 23 -42.80 4.27 14.15
N GLU A 24 -42.34 3.11 13.69
CA GLU A 24 -43.09 1.87 13.88
C GLU A 24 -42.25 0.92 14.74
N LYS A 25 -42.81 0.60 15.90
CA LYS A 25 -42.27 -0.36 16.86
C LYS A 25 -42.51 -1.75 16.29
N ASN A 26 -41.44 -2.44 15.91
CA ASN A 26 -41.43 -3.90 15.83
C ASN A 26 -40.53 -4.44 16.92
N THR A 27 -41.18 -4.98 17.95
CA THR A 27 -40.60 -5.84 18.98
C THR A 27 -40.02 -7.08 18.30
N ILE A 28 -38.69 -7.20 18.30
CA ILE A 28 -38.02 -8.49 18.07
C ILE A 28 -37.03 -8.69 19.20
N ASN A 29 -37.35 -9.71 20.01
CA ASN A 29 -36.55 -10.42 20.98
C ASN A 29 -35.09 -9.95 21.15
N GLY A 30 -34.81 -9.46 22.35
CA GLY A 30 -33.46 -9.40 22.89
C GLY A 30 -32.88 -10.80 23.01
N GLN A 31 -32.19 -11.25 21.97
CA GLN A 31 -30.94 -11.98 22.13
C GLN A 31 -29.84 -10.94 22.12
N THR A 32 -29.52 -10.44 23.32
CA THR A 32 -28.16 -10.00 23.61
C THR A 32 -27.26 -11.19 23.31
N ASN A 33 -26.71 -11.22 22.10
CA ASN A 33 -25.56 -12.04 21.79
C ASN A 33 -24.44 -11.55 22.72
N THR A 34 -24.38 -12.15 23.92
CA THR A 34 -23.14 -12.32 24.65
C THR A 34 -22.20 -12.98 23.66
N ILE A 35 -21.44 -12.16 22.95
CA ILE A 35 -20.27 -12.61 22.19
C ILE A 35 -19.46 -13.39 23.21
N SER A 36 -19.49 -14.72 23.10
CA SER A 36 -18.84 -15.58 24.06
C SER A 36 -17.38 -15.14 24.15
N LEU A 37 -16.87 -15.08 25.38
CA LEU A 37 -15.47 -14.81 25.68
C LEU A 37 -14.50 -15.73 24.90
N GLU A 38 -15.00 -16.82 24.30
CA GLU A 38 -14.27 -17.72 23.41
C GLU A 38 -13.77 -17.07 22.11
N LYS A 39 -14.36 -15.95 21.63
CA LYS A 39 -13.80 -15.22 20.47
C LYS A 39 -12.61 -14.31 20.83
N LYS A 40 -12.38 -14.03 22.13
CA LYS A 40 -11.21 -13.29 22.62
C LYS A 40 -9.98 -14.16 22.86
N GLU A 41 -10.13 -15.48 22.76
CA GLU A 41 -9.02 -16.45 22.68
C GLU A 41 -8.63 -16.77 21.23
N GLN A 42 -8.88 -15.86 20.27
CA GLN A 42 -8.13 -15.89 19.02
C GLN A 42 -6.64 -15.79 19.41
N MET A 43 -5.94 -16.90 19.23
CA MET A 43 -4.56 -17.11 19.61
C MET A 43 -3.75 -15.84 19.41
N LYS A 44 -3.11 -15.39 20.49
CA LYS A 44 -2.04 -14.39 20.53
C LYS A 44 -0.91 -14.82 19.58
N LYS A 45 -1.14 -14.68 18.28
CA LYS A 45 -0.26 -15.13 17.21
C LYS A 45 0.77 -14.04 16.99
N ARG A 46 2.04 -14.42 17.10
CA ARG A 46 3.20 -13.60 16.76
C ARG A 46 3.86 -14.20 15.52
N ASP A 47 4.61 -13.41 14.79
CA ASP A 47 5.39 -13.85 13.63
C ASP A 47 6.81 -13.27 13.64
N ASN A 48 7.50 -13.38 12.51
CA ASN A 48 8.86 -12.88 12.32
C ASN A 48 8.97 -11.35 12.35
N TYR A 49 7.87 -10.62 12.16
CA TYR A 49 7.85 -9.16 12.21
C TYR A 49 7.46 -8.62 13.58
N SER A 50 6.81 -9.42 14.43
CA SER A 50 6.38 -9.06 15.78
C SER A 50 7.48 -8.45 16.67
N ASP A 51 8.76 -8.72 16.39
CA ASP A 51 9.90 -8.17 17.13
C ASP A 51 10.63 -7.04 16.40
N LYS A 52 10.18 -6.65 15.19
CA LYS A 52 10.79 -5.53 14.44
C LYS A 52 10.55 -4.23 15.19
N LYS A 53 11.60 -3.41 15.27
CA LYS A 53 11.59 -2.13 15.97
C LYS A 53 12.24 -1.04 15.14
N PHE A 54 11.71 0.17 15.29
CA PHE A 54 12.30 1.40 14.78
C PHE A 54 13.24 2.01 15.83
N ASP A 55 14.48 2.29 15.45
CA ASP A 55 15.45 2.95 16.34
C ASP A 55 15.25 4.47 16.31
N ILE A 56 14.31 4.93 17.14
CA ILE A 56 13.93 6.34 17.25
C ILE A 56 15.14 7.22 17.57
N LYS A 57 16.02 6.80 18.49
CA LYS A 57 17.18 7.60 18.90
C LYS A 57 18.16 7.79 17.76
N LYS A 58 18.41 6.74 16.99
CA LYS A 58 19.25 6.83 15.78
C LYS A 58 18.63 7.77 14.76
N TYR A 59 17.32 7.64 14.50
CA TYR A 59 16.60 8.50 13.57
C TYR A 59 16.65 9.97 13.97
N GLU A 60 16.36 10.28 15.24
CA GLU A 60 16.42 11.64 15.80
C GLU A 60 17.80 12.27 15.62
N LYS A 61 18.86 11.49 15.88
CA LYS A 61 20.22 11.93 15.65
C LYS A 61 20.44 12.27 14.16
N GLN A 62 20.02 11.40 13.24
CA GLN A 62 20.18 11.61 11.80
C GLN A 62 19.47 12.87 11.30
N ILE A 63 18.21 13.10 11.70
CA ILE A 63 17.48 14.30 11.26
C ILE A 63 17.99 15.59 11.94
N SER A 64 18.60 15.48 13.13
CA SER A 64 19.22 16.64 13.80
C SER A 64 20.54 17.04 13.14
N GLU A 65 21.34 16.06 12.70
CA GLU A 65 22.62 16.28 12.00
C GLU A 65 22.39 16.66 10.52
N ASN A 66 21.34 16.12 9.91
CA ASN A 66 20.94 16.39 8.54
C ASN A 66 19.41 16.49 8.43
N PRO A 67 18.82 17.70 8.50
CA PRO A 67 17.38 17.90 8.38
C PRO A 67 16.77 17.44 7.05
N THR A 68 17.58 17.20 6.01
CA THR A 68 17.13 16.65 4.73
C THR A 68 17.45 15.15 4.59
N TYR A 69 17.70 14.45 5.69
CA TYR A 69 17.84 12.99 5.69
C TYR A 69 16.55 12.33 5.18
N GLN A 70 16.69 11.40 4.23
CA GLN A 70 15.56 10.71 3.59
C GLN A 70 15.76 9.19 3.60
N SER A 71 16.95 8.70 3.21
CA SER A 71 17.19 7.27 3.02
C SER A 71 18.64 6.84 3.25
N PHE A 72 18.86 5.53 3.28
CA PHE A 72 20.19 4.90 3.19
C PHE A 72 20.09 3.56 2.44
N ILE A 73 21.20 3.10 1.86
CA ILE A 73 21.27 1.77 1.25
C ILE A 73 21.86 0.78 2.26
N ARG A 74 21.14 -0.31 2.52
CA ARG A 74 21.58 -1.41 3.38
C ARG A 74 22.54 -2.31 2.59
N ALA A 75 23.81 -2.29 2.99
CA ALA A 75 24.89 -2.95 2.24
C ALA A 75 24.75 -4.49 2.12
N SER A 76 24.02 -5.15 3.03
CA SER A 76 23.89 -6.61 3.03
C SER A 76 23.07 -7.16 1.87
N ASP A 77 22.10 -6.39 1.37
CA ASP A 77 21.10 -6.85 0.40
C ASP A 77 20.75 -5.81 -0.68
N GLU A 78 21.44 -4.65 -0.68
CA GLU A 78 21.20 -3.53 -1.59
C GLU A 78 19.78 -2.94 -1.46
N THR A 79 19.12 -3.13 -0.31
CA THR A 79 17.81 -2.53 -0.05
C THR A 79 17.96 -1.04 0.22
N GLU A 80 17.17 -0.21 -0.46
CA GLU A 80 17.00 1.19 -0.07
C GLU A 80 16.01 1.26 1.10
N VAL A 81 16.43 1.92 2.18
CA VAL A 81 15.63 2.11 3.39
C VAL A 81 15.36 3.60 3.56
N GLU A 82 14.12 4.01 3.32
CA GLU A 82 13.63 5.36 3.59
C GLU A 82 12.97 5.40 4.96
N GLN A 83 13.22 6.46 5.74
CA GLN A 83 12.69 6.59 7.11
C GLN A 83 12.09 7.97 7.32
N TYR A 84 10.86 8.02 7.83
CA TYR A 84 10.15 9.26 8.12
C TYR A 84 9.13 9.09 9.25
N TYR A 85 8.50 10.18 9.67
CA TYR A 85 7.43 10.18 10.66
C TYR A 85 6.16 10.80 10.10
N ILE A 86 5.01 10.37 10.64
CA ILE A 86 3.70 10.94 10.39
C ILE A 86 3.30 11.67 11.67
N LEU A 87 2.87 12.93 11.56
CA LEU A 87 2.33 13.70 12.68
C LEU A 87 0.86 13.33 12.92
N LYS A 88 0.37 13.54 14.14
CA LYS A 88 -1.07 13.46 14.40
C LYS A 88 -1.80 14.54 13.61
N GLU A 89 -3.03 14.26 13.17
CA GLU A 89 -3.80 15.10 12.23
C GLU A 89 -3.94 16.56 12.69
N GLU A 90 -3.97 16.81 14.00
CA GLU A 90 -4.10 18.15 14.59
C GLU A 90 -2.82 19.00 14.54
N TYR A 91 -1.70 18.45 14.06
CA TYR A 91 -0.40 19.11 14.05
C TYR A 91 0.22 19.19 12.65
N ASP A 92 0.56 20.40 12.22
CA ASP A 92 1.38 20.69 11.05
C ASP A 92 2.59 21.52 11.51
N PHE A 93 3.75 20.88 11.65
CA PHE A 93 4.97 21.54 12.13
C PHE A 93 6.10 21.43 11.11
N LYS A 94 6.89 22.52 11.05
CA LYS A 94 8.15 22.58 10.29
C LYS A 94 9.34 21.93 11.01
N ALA A 95 9.18 21.55 12.28
CA ALA A 95 10.23 20.99 13.12
C ALA A 95 9.74 19.73 13.83
N TYR A 96 10.62 18.74 13.95
CA TYR A 96 10.34 17.47 14.59
C TYR A 96 10.18 17.62 16.11
N GLU A 97 9.08 17.09 16.66
CA GLU A 97 8.88 16.90 18.09
C GLU A 97 8.20 15.54 18.34
N GLN A 98 8.88 14.63 19.05
CA GLN A 98 8.45 13.24 19.26
C GLN A 98 7.01 13.10 19.78
N LYS A 99 6.58 13.96 20.72
CA LYS A 99 5.22 13.92 21.31
C LYS A 99 4.08 14.11 20.30
N TYR A 100 4.38 14.70 19.13
CA TYR A 100 3.41 14.96 18.06
C TYR A 100 3.44 13.92 16.93
N VAL A 101 4.40 13.00 16.95
CA VAL A 101 4.47 11.88 16.00
C VAL A 101 3.32 10.92 16.26
N ASP A 102 2.49 10.58 15.29
CA ASP A 102 1.57 9.44 15.40
C ASP A 102 2.32 8.12 15.22
N SER A 103 3.13 8.05 14.17
CA SER A 103 3.85 6.84 13.78
C SER A 103 5.16 7.14 13.07
N TYR A 104 6.10 6.22 13.20
CA TYR A 104 7.31 6.18 12.38
C TYR A 104 7.11 5.21 11.23
N ILE A 105 7.70 5.49 10.08
CA ILE A 105 7.62 4.67 8.89
C ILE A 105 9.03 4.30 8.44
N GLU A 106 9.21 3.03 8.11
CA GLU A 106 10.36 2.52 7.38
C GLU A 106 9.85 1.89 6.08
N LYS A 107 10.29 2.42 4.94
CA LYS A 107 10.01 1.88 3.62
C LYS A 107 11.26 1.20 3.10
N GLU A 108 11.20 -0.11 2.93
CA GLU A 108 12.27 -0.92 2.37
C GLU A 108 11.95 -1.22 0.89
N THR A 109 12.80 -0.77 -0.03
CA THR A 109 12.69 -1.07 -1.47
C THR A 109 13.83 -1.99 -1.88
N ASP A 110 13.51 -3.22 -2.28
CA ASP A 110 14.50 -4.18 -2.75
C ASP A 110 14.98 -3.88 -4.18
N LYS A 111 16.07 -4.54 -4.59
CA LYS A 111 16.64 -4.39 -5.94
C LYS A 111 15.72 -4.79 -7.09
N ASN A 112 14.64 -5.52 -6.80
CA ASN A 112 13.65 -5.95 -7.77
C ASN A 112 12.42 -5.01 -7.78
N GLY A 113 12.42 -3.94 -6.98
CA GLY A 113 11.32 -2.98 -6.88
C GLY A 113 10.17 -3.43 -5.99
N PHE A 114 10.32 -4.49 -5.20
CA PHE A 114 9.37 -4.82 -4.14
C PHE A 114 9.58 -3.86 -2.98
N ILE A 115 8.47 -3.31 -2.50
CA ILE A 115 8.42 -2.35 -1.42
C ILE A 115 7.74 -3.01 -0.22
N THR A 116 8.35 -2.89 0.95
CA THR A 116 7.71 -3.22 2.23
C THR A 116 7.62 -1.96 3.07
N PHE A 117 6.41 -1.62 3.49
CA PHE A 117 6.19 -0.57 4.49
C PHE A 117 6.05 -1.19 5.87
N TYR A 118 6.83 -0.67 6.80
CA TYR A 118 6.71 -0.94 8.22
C TYR A 118 6.29 0.34 8.91
N SER A 119 5.12 0.31 9.53
CA SER A 119 4.66 1.40 10.41
C SER A 119 4.91 1.00 11.85
N PHE A 120 5.34 1.95 12.67
CA PHE A 120 5.69 1.73 14.07
C PHE A 120 4.96 2.71 14.99
N TYR A 121 4.66 2.24 16.19
CA TYR A 121 4.16 3.09 17.28
C TYR A 121 5.23 4.09 17.74
N GLN A 122 4.80 5.08 18.53
CA GLN A 122 5.69 6.07 19.15
C GLN A 122 6.78 5.45 20.03
N ASP A 123 6.60 4.23 20.53
CA ASP A 123 7.59 3.49 21.32
C ASP A 123 8.57 2.67 20.44
N GLY A 124 8.41 2.75 19.12
CA GLY A 124 9.22 2.09 18.11
C GLY A 124 8.82 0.65 17.82
N LYS A 125 7.78 0.10 18.46
CA LYS A 125 7.31 -1.27 18.14
C LYS A 125 6.49 -1.30 16.86
N ILE A 126 6.53 -2.44 16.16
CA ILE A 126 5.75 -2.63 14.93
C ILE A 126 4.25 -2.41 15.18
N LYS A 127 3.63 -1.65 14.29
CA LYS A 127 2.19 -1.35 14.25
C LYS A 127 1.54 -2.02 13.05
N GLU A 128 2.19 -1.98 11.89
CA GLU A 128 1.65 -2.52 10.64
C GLU A 128 2.74 -2.91 9.63
N THR A 129 2.46 -3.94 8.84
CA THR A 129 3.29 -4.38 7.71
C THR A 129 2.46 -4.45 6.43
N GLU A 130 2.92 -3.77 5.39
CA GLU A 130 2.31 -3.77 4.06
C GLU A 130 3.34 -4.11 2.98
N PHE A 131 2.89 -4.78 1.92
CA PHE A 131 3.74 -5.18 0.80
C PHE A 131 3.17 -4.66 -0.52
N HIS A 132 4.04 -4.04 -1.31
CA HIS A 132 3.69 -3.37 -2.56
C HIS A 132 4.72 -3.66 -3.66
N PHE A 133 4.28 -3.71 -4.91
CA PHE A 133 5.15 -3.76 -6.08
C PHE A 133 4.54 -2.85 -7.13
N SER A 134 5.21 -1.73 -7.42
CA SER A 134 4.55 -0.61 -8.09
C SER A 134 3.24 -0.27 -7.35
N GLU A 135 2.12 -0.12 -8.04
CA GLU A 135 0.80 0.16 -7.46
C GLU A 135 0.05 -1.12 -6.99
N ILE A 136 0.69 -2.29 -7.05
CA ILE A 136 0.07 -3.55 -6.63
C ILE A 136 0.38 -3.80 -5.15
N GLU A 137 -0.64 -3.65 -4.31
CA GLU A 137 -0.67 -4.25 -2.97
C GLU A 137 -0.59 -5.78 -3.12
N TYR A 138 0.19 -6.52 -2.34
CA TYR A 138 0.25 -7.99 -2.38
C TYR A 138 0.56 -8.60 -1.02
N GLY A 139 0.59 -9.93 -0.92
CA GLY A 139 0.92 -10.66 0.30
C GLY A 139 -0.15 -10.54 1.40
N VAL A 140 0.24 -10.86 2.63
CA VAL A 140 -0.64 -10.78 3.81
C VAL A 140 -0.25 -9.56 4.64
N TRP A 141 -1.08 -8.54 4.60
CA TRP A 141 -0.90 -7.34 5.41
C TRP A 141 -1.36 -7.61 6.84
N LYS A 142 -0.66 -7.03 7.80
CA LYS A 142 -0.90 -7.32 9.21
C LYS A 142 -0.83 -6.06 10.06
N LYS A 143 -1.72 -5.99 11.04
CA LYS A 143 -1.66 -5.01 12.13
C LYS A 143 -1.36 -5.71 13.43
N TYR A 144 -0.55 -5.07 14.26
CA TYR A 144 -0.08 -5.60 15.53
C TYR A 144 -0.57 -4.69 16.65
N ASP A 145 -0.80 -5.24 17.83
CA ASP A 145 -0.93 -4.45 19.05
C ASP A 145 0.45 -4.03 19.59
N THR A 146 0.46 -3.28 20.69
CA THR A 146 1.68 -2.78 21.35
C THR A 146 2.53 -3.89 22.00
N ASP A 147 2.02 -5.12 22.09
CA ASP A 147 2.77 -6.29 22.57
C ASP A 147 3.30 -7.14 21.40
N GLY A 148 3.00 -6.74 20.15
CA GLY A 148 3.42 -7.39 18.93
C GLY A 148 2.56 -8.59 18.54
N PHE A 149 1.35 -8.73 19.12
CA PHE A 149 0.39 -9.74 18.68
C PHE A 149 -0.41 -9.24 17.48
N ILE A 150 -0.68 -10.13 16.55
CA ILE A 150 -1.46 -9.82 15.35
C ILE A 150 -2.93 -9.61 15.73
N ILE A 151 -3.47 -8.43 15.41
CA ILE A 151 -4.87 -8.05 15.66
C ILE A 151 -5.72 -7.97 14.38
N SER A 152 -5.08 -7.96 13.21
CA SER A 152 -5.75 -8.00 11.91
C SER A 152 -4.80 -8.59 10.86
N GLU A 153 -5.34 -9.44 9.98
CA GLU A 153 -4.65 -9.93 8.78
C GLU A 153 -5.56 -9.70 7.56
N ILE A 154 -4.98 -9.22 6.45
CA ILE A 154 -5.68 -9.09 5.16
C ILE A 154 -4.81 -9.75 4.10
N ASN A 155 -5.27 -10.86 3.54
CA ASN A 155 -4.60 -11.50 2.43
C ASN A 155 -4.96 -10.79 1.11
N LYS A 156 -4.08 -9.92 0.64
CA LYS A 156 -4.25 -9.21 -0.64
C LYS A 156 -4.21 -10.17 -1.83
N ASP A 157 -3.63 -11.36 -1.68
CA ASP A 157 -3.50 -12.36 -2.75
C ASP A 157 -4.61 -13.42 -2.75
N GLU A 158 -5.64 -13.29 -1.91
CA GLU A 158 -6.72 -14.29 -1.79
C GLU A 158 -7.36 -14.64 -3.14
N ASN A 159 -7.60 -13.63 -3.98
CA ASN A 159 -8.20 -13.79 -5.31
C ASN A 159 -7.17 -13.99 -6.44
N TYR A 160 -5.89 -14.11 -6.11
CA TYR A 160 -4.77 -14.11 -7.06
C TYR A 160 -3.80 -15.28 -6.83
N PRO A 161 -4.27 -16.55 -6.95
CA PRO A 161 -3.42 -17.72 -6.72
C PRO A 161 -2.28 -17.86 -7.76
N PHE A 162 -2.44 -17.29 -8.96
CA PHE A 162 -1.32 -17.07 -9.88
C PHE A 162 -0.48 -15.88 -9.39
N SER A 163 0.42 -16.16 -8.45
CA SER A 163 1.21 -15.17 -7.72
C SER A 163 1.87 -14.11 -8.60
N LEU A 164 2.00 -12.89 -8.06
CA LEU A 164 2.68 -11.77 -8.73
C LEU A 164 4.10 -12.11 -9.23
N LEU A 165 4.86 -12.92 -8.50
CA LEU A 165 6.18 -13.38 -8.96
C LEU A 165 6.13 -14.14 -10.29
N LYS A 166 5.09 -14.97 -10.49
CA LYS A 166 4.88 -15.70 -11.76
C LYS A 166 4.47 -14.74 -12.88
N VAL A 167 3.73 -13.68 -12.57
CA VAL A 167 3.37 -12.62 -13.53
C VAL A 167 4.60 -11.86 -13.99
N ILE A 168 5.49 -11.50 -13.06
CA ILE A 168 6.77 -10.86 -13.36
C ILE A 168 7.67 -11.80 -14.18
N GLU A 169 7.74 -13.09 -13.82
CA GLU A 169 8.48 -14.09 -14.60
C GLU A 169 7.93 -14.22 -16.03
N PHE A 170 6.60 -14.25 -16.18
CA PHE A 170 5.94 -14.22 -17.48
C PHE A 170 6.35 -12.98 -18.29
N ALA A 171 6.30 -11.79 -17.67
CA ALA A 171 6.68 -10.53 -18.30
C ALA A 171 8.14 -10.53 -18.77
N ASN A 172 9.05 -11.02 -17.93
CA ASN A 172 10.49 -11.17 -18.24
C ASN A 172 10.77 -12.19 -19.35
N LYS A 173 9.89 -13.18 -19.55
CA LYS A 173 9.97 -14.11 -20.70
C LYS A 173 9.48 -13.47 -21.99
N LYS A 174 8.52 -12.54 -21.92
CA LYS A 174 7.89 -11.88 -23.07
C LYS A 174 8.61 -10.60 -23.52
N GLY A 175 9.40 -9.98 -22.65
CA GLY A 175 10.25 -8.82 -22.95
C GLY A 175 11.52 -8.85 -22.10
N ARG A 176 12.59 -8.17 -22.53
CA ARG A 176 13.82 -8.09 -21.73
C ARG A 176 13.57 -7.24 -20.48
N ASP A 177 13.69 -7.86 -19.31
CA ASP A 177 13.73 -7.23 -17.98
C ASP A 177 12.59 -6.22 -17.76
N SER A 178 11.36 -6.71 -17.58
CA SER A 178 10.15 -5.88 -17.45
C SER A 178 10.21 -4.87 -16.30
N ILE A 179 10.97 -5.18 -15.25
CA ILE A 179 11.19 -4.32 -14.08
C ILE A 179 12.08 -3.12 -14.46
N LYS A 180 13.18 -3.34 -15.20
CA LYS A 180 14.09 -2.26 -15.62
C LYS A 180 13.71 -1.62 -16.96
N GLY A 181 12.96 -2.32 -17.78
CA GLY A 181 12.51 -1.94 -19.12
C GLY A 181 11.29 -1.02 -19.13
N GLY A 182 10.70 -0.75 -17.96
CA GLY A 182 9.65 0.24 -17.75
C GLY A 182 8.22 -0.29 -17.92
N GLY A 183 7.97 -1.60 -17.84
CA GLY A 183 6.60 -2.11 -17.93
C GLY A 183 5.73 -1.67 -16.74
N THR A 184 4.41 -1.67 -16.93
CA THR A 184 3.43 -1.42 -15.85
C THR A 184 2.64 -2.68 -15.56
N PHE A 185 2.28 -2.84 -14.28
CA PHE A 185 1.54 -3.98 -13.78
C PHE A 185 0.35 -3.46 -12.98
N SER A 186 -0.82 -4.05 -13.21
CA SER A 186 -2.00 -3.81 -12.38
C SER A 186 -2.79 -5.10 -12.21
N ARG A 187 -3.71 -5.10 -11.25
CA ARG A 187 -4.63 -6.21 -11.03
C ARG A 187 -5.98 -5.71 -10.55
N ASN A 188 -7.05 -6.35 -11.00
CA ASN A 188 -8.42 -5.95 -10.66
C ASN A 188 -9.42 -7.07 -10.99
N PHE A 189 -10.67 -6.92 -10.57
CA PHE A 189 -11.77 -7.71 -11.12
C PHE A 189 -12.15 -7.18 -12.51
N SER A 190 -12.05 -8.02 -13.54
CA SER A 190 -12.47 -7.68 -14.90
C SER A 190 -13.98 -7.88 -15.06
N GLN A 191 -14.69 -6.82 -15.43
CA GLN A 191 -16.12 -6.91 -15.75
C GLN A 191 -16.39 -7.65 -17.06
N THR A 192 -15.43 -7.64 -18.00
CA THR A 192 -15.52 -8.35 -19.29
C THR A 192 -15.39 -9.85 -19.10
N HIS A 193 -14.40 -10.29 -18.32
CA HIS A 193 -14.13 -11.72 -18.10
C HIS A 193 -14.84 -12.31 -16.87
N LYS A 194 -15.46 -11.45 -16.03
CA LYS A 194 -16.10 -11.82 -14.76
C LYS A 194 -15.17 -12.59 -13.82
N LYS A 195 -13.90 -12.20 -13.81
CA LYS A 195 -12.81 -12.85 -13.06
C LYS A 195 -11.77 -11.82 -12.62
N TYR A 196 -10.99 -12.16 -11.61
CA TYR A 196 -9.79 -11.41 -11.26
C TYR A 196 -8.70 -11.63 -12.31
N VAL A 197 -8.01 -10.57 -12.67
CA VAL A 197 -7.00 -10.56 -13.73
C VAL A 197 -5.78 -9.75 -13.33
N TYR A 198 -4.66 -10.07 -13.97
CA TYR A 198 -3.49 -9.19 -14.05
C TYR A 198 -3.46 -8.52 -15.43
N ASN A 199 -3.20 -7.23 -15.47
CA ASN A 199 -2.87 -6.52 -16.71
C ASN A 199 -1.39 -6.17 -16.70
N VAL A 200 -0.70 -6.57 -17.76
CA VAL A 200 0.74 -6.38 -17.93
C VAL A 200 0.97 -5.59 -19.20
N GLU A 201 1.54 -4.40 -19.09
CA GLU A 201 1.92 -3.55 -20.21
C GLU A 201 3.44 -3.50 -20.32
N LEU A 202 3.98 -3.91 -21.47
CA LEU A 202 5.42 -3.99 -21.72
C LEU A 202 5.83 -3.04 -22.85
N TYR A 203 6.82 -2.18 -22.60
CA TYR A 203 7.41 -1.32 -23.63
C TYR A 203 8.58 -2.03 -24.32
N LEU A 204 8.36 -2.52 -25.53
CA LEU A 204 9.36 -3.25 -26.31
C LEU A 204 10.12 -2.29 -27.22
N ARG A 205 11.22 -1.70 -26.72
CA ARG A 205 12.00 -0.65 -27.41
C ARG A 205 13.10 -1.16 -28.35
N ASN A 206 13.62 -2.37 -28.14
CA ASN A 206 14.77 -2.91 -28.89
C ASN A 206 14.39 -3.71 -30.15
N ASN A 207 13.12 -3.69 -30.54
CA ASN A 207 12.68 -4.32 -31.79
C ASN A 207 12.76 -3.30 -32.94
N LYS A 208 12.99 -3.77 -34.18
CA LYS A 208 12.93 -2.94 -35.41
C LYS A 208 11.62 -2.15 -35.57
N ASP A 209 10.63 -2.45 -34.74
CA ASP A 209 9.32 -1.84 -34.68
C ASP A 209 8.93 -1.70 -33.18
N PRO A 210 9.29 -0.58 -32.53
CA PRO A 210 9.02 -0.36 -31.11
C PRO A 210 7.51 -0.27 -30.86
N HIS A 211 7.03 -0.98 -29.85
CA HIS A 211 5.60 -1.03 -29.56
C HIS A 211 5.33 -1.34 -28.10
N THR A 212 4.10 -1.10 -27.69
CA THR A 212 3.59 -1.52 -26.40
C THR A 212 2.83 -2.83 -26.56
N GLN A 213 3.19 -3.83 -25.77
CA GLN A 213 2.52 -5.12 -25.73
C GLN A 213 1.75 -5.25 -24.43
N ILE A 214 0.43 -5.42 -24.52
CA ILE A 214 -0.46 -5.58 -23.38
C ILE A 214 -0.93 -7.02 -23.32
N TYR A 215 -0.96 -7.59 -22.11
CA TYR A 215 -1.52 -8.89 -21.80
C TYR A 215 -2.51 -8.77 -20.64
N THR A 216 -3.67 -9.42 -20.79
CA THR A 216 -4.59 -9.69 -19.69
C THR A 216 -4.46 -11.16 -19.32
N LEU A 217 -4.04 -11.46 -18.09
CA LEU A 217 -3.84 -12.81 -17.58
C LEU A 217 -4.93 -13.15 -16.57
N ASP A 218 -5.47 -14.37 -16.62
CA ASP A 218 -6.36 -14.90 -15.58
C ASP A 218 -5.56 -15.03 -14.27
N ALA A 219 -6.06 -14.44 -13.18
CA ALA A 219 -5.41 -14.50 -11.88
C ALA A 219 -5.43 -15.90 -11.26
N ALA A 220 -6.26 -16.82 -11.77
CA ALA A 220 -6.34 -18.18 -11.28
C ALA A 220 -5.14 -19.04 -11.71
N ASP A 221 -4.77 -18.96 -13.00
CA ASP A 221 -3.82 -19.90 -13.63
C ASP A 221 -2.77 -19.22 -14.54
N GLY A 222 -2.87 -17.91 -14.74
CA GLY A 222 -1.97 -17.14 -15.60
C GLY A 222 -2.24 -17.28 -17.09
N LYS A 223 -3.36 -17.89 -17.50
CA LYS A 223 -3.74 -18.00 -18.90
C LYS A 223 -3.94 -16.62 -19.51
N ILE A 224 -3.38 -16.40 -20.71
CA ILE A 224 -3.64 -15.18 -21.49
C ILE A 224 -5.11 -15.19 -21.93
N LEU A 225 -5.87 -14.22 -21.45
CA LEU A 225 -7.27 -13.98 -21.82
C LEU A 225 -7.34 -13.02 -23.01
N GLU A 226 -6.49 -11.99 -22.99
CA GLU A 226 -6.41 -10.98 -24.05
C GLU A 226 -4.95 -10.61 -24.31
N GLN A 227 -4.67 -10.25 -25.55
CA GLN A 227 -3.37 -9.75 -25.99
C GLN A 227 -3.58 -8.63 -27.01
N GLU A 228 -3.01 -7.47 -26.73
CA GLU A 228 -3.13 -6.29 -27.61
C GLU A 228 -1.74 -5.72 -27.92
N ARG A 229 -1.52 -5.35 -29.17
CA ARG A 229 -0.34 -4.60 -29.59
C ARG A 229 -0.75 -3.17 -29.91
N LYS A 230 -0.23 -2.20 -29.15
CA LYS A 230 -0.39 -0.77 -29.44
C LYS A 230 0.85 -0.24 -30.16
N GLY A 231 0.64 0.68 -31.09
CA GLY A 231 1.71 1.38 -31.80
C GLY A 231 2.64 2.13 -30.84
N ILE A 232 3.68 2.78 -31.41
CA ILE A 232 4.73 3.45 -30.65
C ILE A 232 4.12 4.37 -29.57
N PRO A 233 4.55 4.29 -28.28
CA PRO A 233 4.11 5.24 -27.27
C PRO A 233 4.45 6.65 -27.75
N ARG A 234 3.43 7.50 -27.98
CA ARG A 234 3.64 8.92 -28.27
C ARG A 234 4.19 9.56 -27.00
N ILE A 235 5.49 9.80 -26.98
CA ILE A 235 6.09 10.73 -26.01
C ILE A 235 5.61 12.11 -26.43
N VAL A 236 4.64 12.66 -25.70
CA VAL A 236 4.38 14.10 -25.74
C VAL A 236 5.52 14.73 -24.94
N LEU A 237 6.46 15.35 -25.67
CA LEU A 237 7.53 16.16 -25.09
C LEU A 237 6.97 17.47 -24.54
#